data_AF-A0A925WGX1-F1
#
_entry.id   AF-A0A925WGX1-F1
#
_cell.length_a   1.000
_cell.length_b   1.000
_cell.length_c   1.000
_cell.angle_alpha   90.00
_cell.angle_beta   90.00
_cell.angle_gamma   90.00
#
_symmetry.space_group_name_H-M   'P 1'
#
loop_
_entity.id
_entity.type
_entity.pdbx_description
1 polymer ?
#
loop_
_entity_poly.entity_id
_entity_poly.type
_entity_poly.pdbx_seq_one_letter_code
_entity_poly.pdbx_strand_id
1 'polypeptide(L)'
;EQPGSAITTPAAPGRPQELIFKPTGTSRGEFPGTRHLEQNHERGRLLHFFANHELLATELMALVLLKFPDAPAAFRKGVYETLKDEQEHTRLYMERMQSCGIEFGSIPVSGYFWRAVSGMESPMDYVAGLSLTFEQANLDFARHFSTCFGEVGDADSAKLLQKIYRDEIGHVAYGLKWFRRWKNPTESDWEAFCHQLKFPLSPVRAKGFSINVEGRRAAGLPLDFIENLNVFSQSKGRTPTVFVFNPLTEARIAGGKNFSPKKHQAQLVRDLTNLPQFLCRQDDIVLVERRPSVHFLSGLKEAGFTLPEFAESVAPLVERKLGALRPWAWGPDSVELFKPLFPNLTERQCAPEICFHARIAGLYSKAWSAAFLRNFLRQGRVGSPPPAASQQADAPVSATSRRARSDAPYLSSDLSWLCSEAEIGVAINSVPAALEAIAAIRSRGHHKVVLKESVGVAGSNSIRLFEPEILEKQIRWITKAVESGQEVVIEPWLERVMDFSAQLEMSPTGLKLCGYTGLINDAKGQFQANWAEPKHE
;
A
#
# COMPACT_ATOMS: atom_id res chain seq x y z
N GLU A 1 -44.74 -21.18 17.53
CA GLU A 1 -44.42 -22.14 18.60
C GLU A 1 -44.08 -23.55 18.07
N GLN A 2 -44.46 -23.89 16.83
CA GLN A 2 -44.06 -25.14 16.18
C GLN A 2 -43.45 -24.83 14.80
N PRO A 3 -42.12 -24.58 14.71
CA PRO A 3 -41.47 -24.08 13.48
C PRO A 3 -41.28 -25.14 12.38
N GLY A 4 -41.68 -26.40 12.60
CA GLY A 4 -41.48 -27.49 11.65
C GLY A 4 -40.03 -28.00 11.63
N SER A 5 -39.72 -28.87 10.66
CA SER A 5 -38.38 -29.43 10.47
C SER A 5 -37.46 -28.47 9.72
N ALA A 6 -36.17 -28.49 10.05
CA ALA A 6 -35.16 -27.68 9.37
C ALA A 6 -35.06 -28.06 7.88
N ILE A 7 -34.94 -27.06 7.02
CA ILE A 7 -34.72 -27.28 5.58
C ILE A 7 -33.22 -27.32 5.23
N THR A 8 -32.89 -28.02 4.16
CA THR A 8 -31.59 -27.87 3.48
C THR A 8 -31.57 -26.56 2.69
N THR A 9 -30.46 -25.82 2.76
CA THR A 9 -30.30 -24.58 1.99
C THR A 9 -30.44 -24.84 0.49
N PRO A 10 -31.37 -24.15 -0.21
CA PRO A 10 -31.48 -24.29 -1.65
C PRO A 10 -30.32 -23.59 -2.37
N ALA A 11 -30.02 -24.02 -3.59
CA ALA A 11 -28.93 -23.43 -4.38
C ALA A 11 -29.15 -21.92 -4.65
N ALA A 12 -30.41 -21.52 -4.82
CA ALA A 12 -30.84 -20.14 -5.03
C ALA A 12 -32.24 -19.93 -4.43
N PRO A 13 -32.64 -18.69 -4.11
CA PRO A 13 -34.01 -18.36 -3.76
C PRO A 13 -34.97 -18.59 -4.94
N GLY A 14 -36.23 -18.92 -4.64
CA GLY A 14 -37.27 -19.03 -5.66
C GLY A 14 -37.71 -17.64 -6.14
N ARG A 15 -37.47 -17.33 -7.41
CA ARG A 15 -37.74 -16.01 -8.01
C ARG A 15 -38.49 -16.12 -9.35
N PRO A 16 -39.27 -15.09 -9.74
CA PRO A 16 -39.79 -14.94 -11.10
C PRO A 16 -38.69 -14.95 -12.17
N GLN A 17 -39.05 -15.29 -13.42
CA GLN A 17 -38.10 -15.49 -14.52
C GLN A 17 -37.32 -14.22 -14.88
N GLU A 18 -37.89 -13.05 -14.62
CA GLU A 18 -37.31 -11.74 -14.87
C GLU A 18 -36.19 -11.36 -13.88
N LEU A 19 -36.16 -11.94 -12.66
CA LEU A 19 -35.13 -11.65 -11.65
C LEU A 19 -33.88 -12.51 -11.83
N ILE A 20 -33.26 -12.40 -13.01
CA ILE A 20 -32.10 -13.20 -13.41
C ILE A 20 -30.84 -12.72 -12.69
N PHE A 21 -30.16 -13.63 -11.98
CA PHE A 21 -28.85 -13.33 -11.43
C PHE A 21 -27.80 -13.18 -12.53
N LYS A 22 -26.96 -12.15 -12.40
CA LYS A 22 -25.76 -11.99 -13.23
C LYS A 22 -24.86 -13.24 -13.12
N PRO A 23 -24.29 -13.73 -14.23
CA PRO A 23 -23.34 -14.83 -14.20
C PRO A 23 -22.12 -14.50 -13.33
N THR A 24 -21.63 -15.48 -12.58
CA THR A 24 -20.42 -15.35 -11.77
C THR A 24 -19.21 -15.01 -12.64
N GLY A 25 -18.39 -14.04 -12.20
CA GLY A 25 -17.18 -13.64 -12.91
C GLY A 25 -17.38 -12.69 -14.10
N THR A 26 -18.62 -12.30 -14.43
CA THR A 26 -18.85 -11.14 -15.29
C THR A 26 -18.25 -9.90 -14.63
N SER A 27 -17.61 -9.03 -15.42
CA SER A 27 -17.06 -7.75 -14.95
C SER A 27 -18.07 -7.12 -14.00
N ARG A 28 -17.64 -6.72 -12.79
CA ARG A 28 -18.50 -6.04 -11.80
C ARG A 28 -19.31 -5.00 -12.58
N GLY A 29 -20.57 -5.29 -12.89
CA GLY A 29 -21.44 -4.29 -13.49
C GLY A 29 -21.37 -3.13 -12.52
N GLU A 30 -20.89 -1.97 -13.00
CA GLU A 30 -20.57 -0.84 -12.12
C GLU A 30 -21.76 -0.61 -11.20
N PHE A 31 -21.51 -0.70 -9.90
CA PHE A 31 -22.46 -0.19 -8.93
C PHE A 31 -22.82 1.23 -9.39
N PRO A 32 -24.11 1.52 -9.66
CA PRO A 32 -24.49 2.83 -10.20
C PRO A 32 -23.96 3.91 -9.25
N GLY A 33 -23.05 4.73 -9.74
CA GLY A 33 -22.44 5.78 -8.94
C GLY A 33 -23.43 6.91 -8.67
N THR A 34 -22.95 7.97 -8.03
CA THR A 34 -23.72 9.22 -7.87
C THR A 34 -23.68 10.10 -9.11
N ARG A 35 -22.98 9.68 -10.17
CA ARG A 35 -22.92 10.41 -11.44
C ARG A 35 -24.27 10.30 -12.13
N HIS A 36 -24.72 11.40 -12.71
CA HIS A 36 -25.94 11.47 -13.52
C HIS A 36 -27.25 11.25 -12.76
N LEU A 37 -27.24 11.41 -11.43
CA LEU A 37 -28.47 11.32 -10.62
C LEU A 37 -29.48 12.43 -10.94
N GLU A 38 -29.17 13.44 -11.77
CA GLU A 38 -30.17 14.34 -12.35
C GLU A 38 -31.11 13.63 -13.35
N GLN A 39 -30.73 12.47 -13.87
CA GLN A 39 -31.48 11.71 -14.87
C GLN A 39 -32.34 10.64 -14.20
N ASN A 40 -33.66 10.69 -14.41
CA ASN A 40 -34.60 9.74 -13.79
C ASN A 40 -34.24 8.27 -14.03
N HIS A 41 -33.78 7.93 -15.24
CA HIS A 41 -33.34 6.57 -15.54
C HIS A 41 -32.21 6.10 -14.61
N GLU A 42 -31.17 6.92 -14.38
CA GLU A 42 -30.06 6.57 -13.50
C GLU A 42 -30.49 6.48 -12.03
N ARG A 43 -31.43 7.34 -11.59
CA ARG A 43 -32.08 7.19 -10.28
C ARG A 43 -32.77 5.83 -10.16
N GLY A 44 -33.56 5.45 -11.16
CA GLY A 44 -34.24 4.17 -11.23
C GLY A 44 -33.26 2.99 -11.17
N ARG A 45 -32.12 3.08 -11.85
CA ARG A 45 -31.10 2.01 -11.87
C ARG A 45 -30.48 1.78 -10.51
N LEU A 46 -30.20 2.87 -9.80
CA LEU A 46 -29.66 2.81 -8.44
C LEU A 46 -30.69 2.24 -7.46
N LEU A 47 -31.94 2.69 -7.54
CA LEU A 47 -33.04 2.18 -6.71
C LEU A 47 -33.33 0.70 -6.98
N HIS A 48 -33.26 0.25 -8.24
CA HIS A 48 -33.36 -1.16 -8.62
C HIS A 48 -32.28 -2.01 -7.95
N PHE A 49 -31.05 -1.49 -7.89
CA PHE A 49 -29.96 -2.17 -7.19
C PHE A 49 -30.24 -2.31 -5.69
N PHE A 50 -30.76 -1.27 -5.04
CA PHE A 50 -31.17 -1.33 -3.62
C PHE A 50 -32.35 -2.28 -3.39
N ALA A 51 -33.37 -2.25 -4.25
CA ALA A 51 -34.50 -3.19 -4.18
C ALA A 51 -34.04 -4.66 -4.18
N ASN A 52 -33.03 -5.00 -4.99
CA ASN A 52 -32.46 -6.35 -4.99
C ASN A 52 -31.70 -6.68 -3.69
N HIS A 53 -31.09 -5.70 -3.03
CA HIS A 53 -30.46 -5.93 -1.72
C HIS A 53 -31.51 -6.24 -0.65
N GLU A 54 -32.59 -5.47 -0.57
CA GLU A 54 -33.65 -5.71 0.42
C GLU A 54 -34.39 -7.03 0.16
N LEU A 55 -34.60 -7.39 -1.11
CA LEU A 55 -35.15 -8.69 -1.45
C LEU A 55 -34.22 -9.84 -1.02
N LEU A 56 -32.90 -9.71 -1.21
CA LEU A 56 -31.94 -10.71 -0.75
C LEU A 56 -31.90 -10.82 0.78
N ALA A 57 -32.02 -9.70 1.49
CA ALA A 57 -32.11 -9.69 2.95
C ALA A 57 -33.38 -10.44 3.40
N THR A 58 -34.52 -10.14 2.80
CA THR A 58 -35.80 -10.83 3.02
C THR A 58 -35.68 -12.34 2.82
N GLU A 59 -35.08 -12.77 1.71
CA GLU A 59 -34.89 -14.19 1.40
C GLU A 59 -33.94 -14.91 2.36
N LEU A 60 -32.87 -14.23 2.79
CA LEU A 60 -31.94 -14.75 3.79
C LEU A 60 -32.61 -14.88 5.16
N MET A 61 -33.42 -13.90 5.56
CA MET A 61 -34.22 -13.96 6.79
C MET A 61 -35.23 -15.11 6.75
N ALA A 62 -35.90 -15.32 5.61
CA ALA A 62 -36.78 -16.47 5.41
C ALA A 62 -36.00 -17.79 5.55
N LEU A 63 -34.80 -17.86 4.95
CA LEU A 63 -33.92 -19.02 5.08
C LEU A 63 -33.50 -19.25 6.54
N VAL A 64 -33.18 -18.22 7.32
CA VAL A 64 -32.86 -18.37 8.76
C VAL A 64 -34.02 -19.01 9.52
N LEU A 65 -35.25 -18.53 9.30
CA LEU A 65 -36.44 -19.04 9.98
C LEU A 65 -36.70 -20.52 9.66
N LEU A 66 -36.45 -20.92 8.40
CA LEU A 66 -36.66 -22.29 7.93
C LEU A 66 -35.49 -23.23 8.22
N LYS A 67 -34.27 -22.72 8.28
CA LYS A 67 -33.04 -23.51 8.50
C LYS A 67 -32.76 -23.73 9.97
N PHE A 68 -33.15 -22.80 10.85
CA PHE A 68 -32.88 -22.86 12.28
C PHE A 68 -34.18 -22.87 13.12
N PRO A 69 -35.05 -23.88 12.96
CA PRO A 69 -36.26 -23.99 13.76
C PRO A 69 -35.97 -24.04 15.27
N ASP A 70 -34.82 -24.59 15.67
CA ASP A 70 -34.42 -24.71 17.08
C ASP A 70 -33.81 -23.44 17.68
N ALA A 71 -33.54 -22.40 16.87
CA ALA A 71 -33.06 -21.12 17.39
C ALA A 71 -34.08 -20.51 18.38
N PRO A 72 -33.69 -19.70 19.37
CA PRO A 72 -34.61 -19.19 20.40
C PRO A 72 -35.88 -18.56 19.81
N ALA A 73 -37.06 -18.80 20.41
CA ALA A 73 -38.33 -18.30 19.87
C ALA A 73 -38.36 -16.76 19.73
N ALA A 74 -37.76 -16.06 20.68
CA ALA A 74 -37.59 -14.60 20.63
C ALA A 74 -36.64 -14.15 19.49
N PHE A 75 -35.66 -14.98 19.12
CA PHE A 75 -34.80 -14.73 17.97
C PHE A 75 -35.61 -14.86 16.67
N ARG A 76 -36.28 -16.00 16.48
CA ARG A 76 -37.11 -16.23 15.28
C ARG A 76 -38.20 -15.16 15.12
N LYS A 77 -38.85 -14.75 16.21
CA LYS A 77 -39.87 -13.69 16.15
C LYS A 77 -39.28 -12.35 15.70
N GLY A 78 -38.10 -11.96 16.19
CA GLY A 78 -37.50 -10.70 15.76
C GLY A 78 -37.01 -10.74 14.31
N VAL A 79 -36.42 -11.86 13.87
CA VAL A 79 -36.08 -12.07 12.45
C VAL A 79 -37.33 -11.96 11.56
N TYR A 80 -38.48 -12.48 12.01
CA TYR A 80 -39.74 -12.33 11.29
C TYR A 80 -40.23 -10.87 11.20
N GLU A 81 -40.09 -10.07 12.25
CA GLU A 81 -40.44 -8.64 12.17
C GLU A 81 -39.49 -7.90 11.22
N THR A 82 -38.17 -8.09 11.34
CA THR A 82 -37.19 -7.50 10.41
C THR A 82 -37.45 -7.93 8.96
N LEU A 83 -37.83 -9.19 8.73
CA LEU A 83 -38.21 -9.67 7.39
C LEU A 83 -39.37 -8.87 6.81
N LYS A 84 -40.39 -8.53 7.62
CA LYS A 84 -41.51 -7.70 7.17
C LYS A 84 -41.07 -6.28 6.84
N ASP A 85 -40.14 -5.73 7.61
CA ASP A 85 -39.56 -4.41 7.33
C ASP A 85 -38.81 -4.42 5.99
N GLU A 86 -38.02 -5.46 5.70
CA GLU A 86 -37.32 -5.59 4.41
C GLU A 86 -38.25 -5.85 3.22
N GLN A 87 -39.38 -6.55 3.43
CA GLN A 87 -40.43 -6.66 2.41
C GLN A 87 -41.03 -5.29 2.08
N GLU A 88 -41.29 -4.48 3.10
CA GLU A 88 -41.78 -3.12 2.93
C GLU A 88 -40.75 -2.22 2.25
N HIS A 89 -39.46 -2.31 2.63
CA HIS A 89 -38.38 -1.58 1.96
C HIS A 89 -38.28 -1.95 0.48
N THR A 90 -38.34 -3.25 0.16
CA THR A 90 -38.36 -3.75 -1.22
C THR A 90 -39.51 -3.12 -2.02
N ARG A 91 -40.72 -3.12 -1.45
CA ARG A 91 -41.91 -2.53 -2.09
C ARG A 91 -41.76 -1.03 -2.32
N LEU A 92 -41.23 -0.28 -1.35
CA LEU A 92 -41.00 1.15 -1.48
C LEU A 92 -40.02 1.48 -2.60
N TYR A 93 -38.92 0.71 -2.73
CA TYR A 93 -38.00 0.88 -3.84
C TYR A 93 -38.66 0.52 -5.18
N MET A 94 -39.47 -0.54 -5.22
CA MET A 94 -40.17 -0.94 -6.43
C MET A 94 -41.11 0.15 -6.95
N GLU A 95 -41.89 0.77 -6.07
CA GLU A 95 -42.78 1.89 -6.40
C GLU A 95 -41.97 3.10 -6.88
N ARG A 96 -40.89 3.44 -6.18
CA ARG A 96 -40.07 4.60 -6.54
C ARG A 96 -39.35 4.39 -7.87
N MET A 97 -38.73 3.24 -8.13
CA MET A 97 -38.03 3.00 -9.39
C MET A 97 -38.99 2.91 -10.59
N GLN A 98 -40.23 2.45 -10.38
CA GLN A 98 -41.27 2.47 -11.41
C GLN A 98 -41.61 3.91 -11.82
N SER A 99 -41.73 4.84 -10.87
CA SER A 99 -41.92 6.27 -11.18
C SER A 99 -40.71 6.91 -11.91
N CYS A 100 -39.55 6.25 -11.88
CA CYS A 100 -38.37 6.59 -12.66
C CYS A 100 -38.30 5.88 -14.02
N GLY A 101 -39.31 5.08 -14.38
CA GLY A 101 -39.40 4.36 -15.65
C GLY A 101 -38.66 3.00 -15.69
N ILE A 102 -38.35 2.41 -14.52
CA ILE A 102 -37.64 1.12 -14.44
C ILE A 102 -38.50 0.08 -13.72
N GLU A 103 -38.62 -1.09 -14.34
CA GLU A 103 -39.29 -2.26 -13.75
C GLU A 103 -38.31 -3.17 -13.02
N PHE A 104 -38.76 -3.88 -11.99
CA PHE A 104 -37.88 -4.78 -11.25
C PHE A 104 -37.52 -5.98 -12.11
N GLY A 105 -36.24 -6.39 -12.10
CA GLY A 105 -35.76 -7.44 -13.00
C GLY A 105 -35.51 -7.02 -14.45
N SER A 106 -35.92 -5.81 -14.89
CA SER A 106 -35.55 -5.30 -16.23
C SER A 106 -34.04 -5.21 -16.45
N ILE A 107 -33.28 -5.10 -15.37
CA ILE A 107 -31.82 -5.15 -15.32
C ILE A 107 -31.41 -6.41 -14.54
N PRO A 108 -30.40 -7.18 -15.00
CA PRO A 108 -29.90 -8.34 -14.27
C PRO A 108 -29.47 -7.98 -12.84
N VAL A 109 -29.82 -8.85 -11.88
CA VAL A 109 -29.60 -8.61 -10.45
C VAL A 109 -28.36 -9.31 -9.92
N SER A 110 -27.79 -8.81 -8.82
CA SER A 110 -26.65 -9.46 -8.16
C SER A 110 -27.13 -10.54 -7.21
N GLY A 111 -26.50 -11.73 -7.20
CA GLY A 111 -26.73 -12.78 -6.20
C GLY A 111 -25.71 -12.80 -5.06
N TYR A 112 -25.00 -11.68 -4.82
CA TYR A 112 -23.84 -11.67 -3.93
C TYR A 112 -24.18 -11.97 -2.46
N PHE A 113 -25.21 -11.34 -1.88
CA PHE A 113 -25.57 -11.55 -0.46
C PHE A 113 -25.94 -13.01 -0.22
N TRP A 114 -26.79 -13.58 -1.10
CA TRP A 114 -27.16 -14.99 -1.02
C TRP A 114 -25.93 -15.89 -1.00
N ARG A 115 -25.02 -15.75 -1.98
CA ARG A 115 -23.80 -16.58 -2.04
C ARG A 115 -22.88 -16.39 -0.84
N ALA A 116 -22.85 -15.20 -0.25
CA ALA A 116 -21.97 -14.88 0.88
C ALA A 116 -22.51 -15.39 2.22
N VAL A 117 -23.85 -15.51 2.38
CA VAL A 117 -24.48 -15.76 3.69
C VAL A 117 -25.27 -17.07 3.75
N SER A 118 -25.83 -17.57 2.64
CA SER A 118 -26.73 -18.75 2.67
C SER A 118 -26.06 -20.04 3.17
N GLY A 119 -24.73 -20.12 3.05
CA GLY A 119 -23.89 -21.17 3.63
C GLY A 119 -23.80 -21.16 5.16
N MET A 120 -24.48 -20.23 5.86
CA MET A 120 -24.55 -20.15 7.32
C MET A 120 -24.85 -21.49 7.98
N GLU A 121 -24.07 -21.84 9.00
CA GLU A 121 -24.19 -23.09 9.75
C GLU A 121 -24.85 -22.87 11.11
N SER A 122 -24.90 -21.61 11.56
CA SER A 122 -25.55 -21.20 12.80
C SER A 122 -26.32 -19.88 12.64
N PRO A 123 -27.28 -19.58 13.53
CA PRO A 123 -27.89 -18.25 13.62
C PRO A 123 -26.88 -17.11 13.81
N MET A 124 -25.73 -17.38 14.45
CA MET A 124 -24.68 -16.39 14.66
C MET A 124 -23.95 -16.04 13.36
N ASP A 125 -23.80 -16.98 12.43
CA ASP A 125 -23.26 -16.70 11.08
C ASP A 125 -24.16 -15.71 10.32
N TYR A 126 -25.48 -15.87 10.42
CA TYR A 126 -26.43 -14.91 9.86
C TYR A 126 -26.27 -13.53 10.48
N VAL A 127 -26.23 -13.46 11.82
CA VAL A 127 -26.12 -12.17 12.53
C VAL A 127 -24.82 -11.45 12.16
N ALA A 128 -23.69 -12.16 12.09
CA ALA A 128 -22.42 -11.58 11.67
C ALA A 128 -22.43 -11.18 10.18
N GLY A 129 -22.94 -12.06 9.32
CA GLY A 129 -22.87 -11.92 7.87
C GLY A 129 -23.88 -10.96 7.25
N LEU A 130 -25.08 -10.83 7.82
CA LEU A 130 -26.12 -9.90 7.35
C LEU A 130 -26.20 -8.69 8.28
N SER A 131 -26.56 -8.87 9.55
CA SER A 131 -26.86 -7.73 10.43
C SER A 131 -25.64 -6.88 10.77
N LEU A 132 -24.55 -7.51 11.20
CA LEU A 132 -23.32 -6.78 11.55
C LEU A 132 -22.43 -6.49 10.32
N THR A 133 -22.82 -6.92 9.13
CA THR A 133 -22.08 -6.60 7.89
C THR A 133 -22.93 -5.77 6.94
N PHE A 134 -23.91 -6.35 6.26
CA PHE A 134 -24.65 -5.65 5.21
C PHE A 134 -25.62 -4.58 5.75
N GLU A 135 -26.43 -4.88 6.77
CA GLU A 135 -27.33 -3.89 7.40
C GLU A 135 -26.51 -2.75 8.03
N GLN A 136 -25.40 -3.09 8.71
CA GLN A 136 -24.47 -2.09 9.22
C GLN A 136 -23.89 -1.18 8.12
N ALA A 137 -23.57 -1.73 6.94
CA ALA A 137 -23.10 -0.95 5.81
C ALA A 137 -24.21 -0.06 5.22
N ASN A 138 -25.48 -0.48 5.29
CA ASN A 138 -26.62 0.32 4.85
C ASN A 138 -26.76 1.60 5.67
N LEU A 139 -26.31 1.65 6.92
CA LEU A 139 -26.25 2.91 7.70
C LEU A 139 -25.41 4.00 7.00
N ASP A 140 -24.38 3.59 6.25
CA ASP A 140 -23.52 4.50 5.48
C ASP A 140 -24.17 4.85 4.15
N PHE A 141 -24.62 3.83 3.41
CA PHE A 141 -25.19 4.01 2.08
C PHE A 141 -26.50 4.79 2.11
N ALA A 142 -27.42 4.48 3.02
CA ALA A 142 -28.70 5.17 3.12
C ALA A 142 -28.50 6.67 3.40
N ARG A 143 -27.58 7.03 4.30
CA ARG A 143 -27.27 8.44 4.59
C ARG A 143 -26.58 9.14 3.41
N HIS A 144 -25.61 8.49 2.79
CA HIS A 144 -24.90 9.04 1.63
C HIS A 144 -25.86 9.31 0.47
N PHE A 145 -26.63 8.30 0.06
CA PHE A 145 -27.53 8.44 -1.08
C PHE A 145 -28.74 9.31 -0.78
N SER A 146 -29.25 9.35 0.45
CA SER A 146 -30.29 10.31 0.84
C SER A 146 -29.82 11.75 0.59
N THR A 147 -28.57 12.05 0.96
CA THR A 147 -27.95 13.36 0.72
C THR A 147 -27.84 13.64 -0.78
N CYS A 148 -27.26 12.71 -1.54
CA CYS A 148 -27.09 12.89 -2.99
C CYS A 148 -28.42 13.07 -3.74
N PHE A 149 -29.46 12.32 -3.38
CA PHE A 149 -30.80 12.50 -3.97
C PHE A 149 -31.39 13.88 -3.63
N GLY A 150 -31.22 14.34 -2.39
CA GLY A 150 -31.65 15.68 -1.97
C GLY A 150 -30.94 16.79 -2.76
N GLU A 151 -29.63 16.67 -2.97
CA GLU A 151 -28.81 17.64 -3.72
C GLU A 151 -29.26 17.77 -5.20
N VAL A 152 -29.75 16.69 -5.81
CA VAL A 152 -30.29 16.70 -7.19
C VAL A 152 -31.80 16.98 -7.24
N GLY A 153 -32.41 17.41 -6.13
CA GLY A 153 -33.82 17.78 -6.04
C GLY A 153 -34.81 16.62 -5.98
N ASP A 154 -34.36 15.38 -5.77
CA ASP A 154 -35.22 14.21 -5.59
C ASP A 154 -35.56 13.99 -4.11
N ALA A 155 -36.48 14.82 -3.60
CA ALA A 155 -36.91 14.77 -2.21
C ALA A 155 -37.59 13.44 -1.83
N ASP A 156 -38.22 12.75 -2.78
CA ASP A 156 -38.95 11.52 -2.51
C ASP A 156 -38.00 10.35 -2.25
N SER A 157 -36.98 10.17 -3.10
CA SER A 157 -35.93 9.17 -2.86
C SER A 157 -35.12 9.48 -1.59
N ALA A 158 -34.87 10.77 -1.34
CA ALA A 158 -34.17 11.20 -0.13
C ALA A 158 -34.94 10.83 1.16
N LYS A 159 -36.26 11.07 1.20
CA LYS A 159 -37.13 10.70 2.32
C LYS A 159 -37.26 9.19 2.49
N LEU A 160 -37.38 8.45 1.39
CA LEU A 160 -37.41 6.98 1.40
C LEU A 160 -36.17 6.43 2.10
N LEU A 161 -34.98 6.88 1.71
CA LEU A 161 -33.71 6.43 2.34
C LEU A 161 -33.57 6.89 3.79
N GLN A 162 -34.15 8.02 4.19
CA GLN A 162 -34.19 8.42 5.60
C GLN A 162 -35.08 7.51 6.45
N LYS A 163 -36.17 6.99 5.89
CA LYS A 163 -37.00 5.99 6.57
C LYS A 163 -36.18 4.72 6.77
N ILE A 164 -35.62 4.16 5.70
CA ILE A 164 -34.79 2.95 5.75
C ILE A 164 -33.64 3.11 6.75
N TYR A 165 -32.93 4.24 6.72
CA TYR A 165 -31.86 4.52 7.67
C TYR A 165 -32.28 4.38 9.15
N ARG A 166 -33.51 4.79 9.50
CA ARG A 166 -34.01 4.68 10.88
C ARG A 166 -34.33 3.24 11.25
N ASP A 167 -34.90 2.49 10.32
CA ASP A 167 -35.28 1.08 10.52
C ASP A 167 -34.00 0.21 10.65
N GLU A 168 -32.99 0.48 9.83
CA GLU A 168 -31.67 -0.18 9.84
C GLU A 168 -30.91 -0.04 11.17
N ILE A 169 -31.06 1.09 11.88
CA ILE A 169 -30.50 1.24 13.23
C ILE A 169 -31.08 0.16 14.17
N GLY A 170 -32.37 -0.11 14.05
CA GLY A 170 -33.07 -1.15 14.81
C GLY A 170 -32.60 -2.56 14.42
N HIS A 171 -32.39 -2.81 13.12
CA HIS A 171 -31.94 -4.11 12.60
C HIS A 171 -30.54 -4.46 13.12
N VAL A 172 -29.61 -3.51 13.02
CA VAL A 172 -28.24 -3.66 13.54
C VAL A 172 -28.26 -3.83 15.07
N ALA A 173 -29.06 -3.06 15.80
CA ALA A 173 -29.18 -3.19 17.25
C ALA A 173 -29.70 -4.57 17.68
N TYR A 174 -30.68 -5.09 16.94
CA TYR A 174 -31.23 -6.42 17.16
C TYR A 174 -30.19 -7.52 16.91
N GLY A 175 -29.47 -7.44 15.79
CA GLY A 175 -28.36 -8.32 15.47
C GLY A 175 -27.29 -8.31 16.57
N LEU A 176 -26.82 -7.12 16.96
CA LEU A 176 -25.80 -6.95 18.01
C LEU A 176 -26.23 -7.56 19.35
N LYS A 177 -27.50 -7.41 19.72
CA LYS A 177 -28.05 -8.01 20.95
C LYS A 177 -27.93 -9.53 20.97
N TRP A 178 -28.22 -10.20 19.85
CA TRP A 178 -28.09 -11.66 19.75
C TRP A 178 -26.64 -12.10 19.59
N PHE A 179 -25.85 -11.34 18.84
CA PHE A 179 -24.42 -11.55 18.71
C PHE A 179 -23.74 -11.61 20.08
N ARG A 180 -24.00 -10.63 20.95
CA ARG A 180 -23.47 -10.57 22.32
C ARG A 180 -23.90 -11.73 23.22
N ARG A 181 -25.03 -12.38 22.93
CA ARG A 181 -25.51 -13.55 23.70
C ARG A 181 -24.83 -14.85 23.30
N TRP A 182 -24.36 -14.94 22.05
CA TRP A 182 -23.75 -16.17 21.51
C TRP A 182 -22.23 -16.11 21.44
N LYS A 183 -21.65 -14.91 21.31
CA LYS A 183 -20.19 -14.75 21.28
C LYS A 183 -19.56 -15.19 22.60
N ASN A 184 -18.26 -15.50 22.54
CA ASN A 184 -17.47 -15.68 23.74
C ASN A 184 -17.50 -14.39 24.59
N PRO A 185 -17.90 -14.45 25.88
CA PRO A 185 -17.95 -13.27 26.74
C PRO A 185 -16.57 -12.66 27.01
N THR A 186 -15.48 -13.40 26.80
CA THR A 186 -14.11 -12.89 27.02
C THR A 186 -13.57 -12.06 25.86
N GLU A 187 -14.17 -12.15 24.68
CA GLU A 187 -13.76 -11.38 23.50
C GLU A 187 -14.50 -10.04 23.46
N SER A 188 -13.87 -9.01 22.90
CA SER A 188 -14.60 -7.79 22.50
C SER A 188 -15.61 -8.09 21.39
N ASP A 189 -16.56 -7.16 21.16
CA ASP A 189 -17.50 -7.29 20.04
C ASP A 189 -16.76 -7.33 18.68
N TRP A 190 -15.68 -6.57 18.56
CA TRP A 190 -14.87 -6.48 17.33
C TRP A 190 -14.12 -7.78 17.03
N GLU A 191 -13.43 -8.34 18.03
CA GLU A 191 -12.68 -9.59 17.88
C GLU A 191 -13.61 -10.75 17.52
N ALA A 192 -14.71 -10.92 18.27
CA ALA A 192 -15.70 -11.93 17.99
C ALA A 192 -16.31 -11.77 16.59
N PHE A 193 -16.57 -10.53 16.15
CA PHE A 193 -17.10 -10.26 14.82
C PHE A 193 -16.10 -10.68 13.73
N CYS A 194 -14.83 -10.32 13.89
CA CYS A 194 -13.78 -10.72 12.96
C CYS A 194 -13.60 -12.24 12.91
N HIS A 195 -13.68 -12.93 14.05
CA HIS A 195 -13.59 -14.40 14.12
C HIS A 195 -14.80 -15.10 13.51
N GLN A 196 -16.01 -14.55 13.66
CA GLN A 196 -17.23 -15.15 13.15
C GLN A 196 -17.37 -15.03 11.62
N LEU A 197 -16.78 -13.99 11.02
CA LEU A 197 -16.90 -13.77 9.57
C LEU A 197 -16.17 -14.85 8.78
N LYS A 198 -16.90 -15.48 7.86
CA LYS A 198 -16.39 -16.49 6.94
C LYS A 198 -16.09 -15.86 5.58
N PHE A 199 -15.00 -16.30 4.92
CA PHE A 199 -14.69 -15.91 3.55
C PHE A 199 -15.91 -16.19 2.64
N PRO A 200 -16.29 -15.27 1.72
CA PRO A 200 -15.56 -14.09 1.26
C PRO A 200 -15.89 -12.78 2.00
N LEU A 201 -16.56 -12.84 3.15
CA LEU A 201 -16.85 -11.66 3.96
C LEU A 201 -15.64 -11.25 4.78
N SER A 202 -15.53 -9.95 4.99
CA SER A 202 -14.61 -9.35 5.95
C SER A 202 -15.14 -8.00 6.41
N PRO A 203 -14.64 -7.42 7.51
CA PRO A 203 -15.16 -6.19 8.07
C PRO A 203 -15.22 -5.01 7.08
N VAL A 204 -14.40 -5.01 6.03
CA VAL A 204 -14.45 -3.99 4.96
C VAL A 204 -15.79 -3.94 4.21
N ARG A 205 -16.62 -4.99 4.32
CA ARG A 205 -17.99 -5.06 3.78
C ARG A 205 -19.02 -4.46 4.73
N ALA A 206 -18.68 -4.22 5.99
CA ALA A 206 -19.55 -3.63 7.00
C ALA A 206 -19.57 -2.09 6.99
N LYS A 207 -18.96 -1.48 5.96
CA LYS A 207 -18.89 -0.02 5.79
C LYS A 207 -18.98 0.40 4.33
N GLY A 208 -19.56 1.59 4.12
CA GLY A 208 -19.61 2.30 2.86
C GLY A 208 -18.40 3.21 2.65
N PHE A 209 -18.62 4.34 1.96
CA PHE A 209 -17.56 5.31 1.60
C PHE A 209 -17.06 6.10 2.82
N SER A 210 -17.98 6.55 3.67
CA SER A 210 -17.73 7.23 4.93
C SER A 210 -18.46 6.50 6.04
N ILE A 211 -17.88 6.46 7.23
CA ILE A 211 -18.46 5.72 8.35
C ILE A 211 -19.48 6.60 9.10
N ASN A 212 -20.72 6.12 9.18
CA ASN A 212 -21.78 6.70 9.98
C ASN A 212 -21.60 6.29 11.45
N VAL A 213 -20.85 7.10 12.20
CA VAL A 213 -20.59 6.88 13.64
C VAL A 213 -21.87 7.01 14.46
N GLU A 214 -22.71 8.01 14.14
CA GLU A 214 -23.94 8.32 14.87
C GLU A 214 -24.93 7.14 14.86
N GLY A 215 -25.22 6.60 13.67
CA GLY A 215 -26.13 5.46 13.50
C GLY A 215 -25.62 4.20 14.19
N ARG A 216 -24.30 3.94 14.13
CA ARG A 216 -23.69 2.79 14.82
C ARG A 216 -23.77 2.92 16.34
N ARG A 217 -23.54 4.13 16.88
CA ARG A 217 -23.71 4.41 18.32
C ARG A 217 -25.18 4.25 18.74
N ALA A 218 -26.11 4.75 17.92
CA ALA A 218 -27.54 4.57 18.16
C ALA A 218 -27.96 3.09 18.15
N ALA A 219 -27.33 2.27 17.31
CA ALA A 219 -27.52 0.82 17.29
C ALA A 219 -26.83 0.09 18.48
N GLY A 220 -26.04 0.79 19.29
CA GLY A 220 -25.37 0.25 20.47
C GLY A 220 -24.00 -0.39 20.22
N LEU A 221 -23.42 -0.19 19.03
CA LEU A 221 -22.03 -0.60 18.75
C LEU A 221 -21.07 0.21 19.61
N PRO A 222 -20.10 -0.44 20.28
CA PRO A 222 -19.17 0.25 21.16
C PRO A 222 -18.13 1.03 20.33
N LEU A 223 -17.49 2.02 20.96
CA LEU A 223 -16.60 2.95 20.25
C LEU A 223 -15.41 2.23 19.62
N ASP A 224 -14.82 1.27 20.32
CA ASP A 224 -13.70 0.46 19.83
C ASP A 224 -14.07 -0.32 18.54
N PHE A 225 -15.29 -0.85 18.44
CA PHE A 225 -15.78 -1.50 17.23
C PHE A 225 -15.82 -0.53 16.06
N ILE A 226 -16.41 0.65 16.27
CA ILE A 226 -16.59 1.67 15.23
C ILE A 226 -15.24 2.18 14.73
N GLU A 227 -14.33 2.44 15.67
CA GLU A 227 -12.97 2.90 15.42
C GLU A 227 -12.14 1.89 14.64
N ASN A 228 -12.15 0.62 15.04
CA ASN A 228 -11.46 -0.44 14.31
C ASN A 228 -12.06 -0.63 12.92
N LEU A 229 -13.39 -0.63 12.78
CA LEU A 229 -14.04 -0.69 11.49
C LEU A 229 -13.65 0.49 10.59
N ASN A 230 -13.55 1.70 11.13
CA ASN A 230 -13.20 2.90 10.37
C ASN A 230 -11.86 2.76 9.64
N VAL A 231 -10.85 2.24 10.35
CA VAL A 231 -9.47 2.09 9.88
C VAL A 231 -9.17 0.74 9.22
N PHE A 232 -10.07 -0.24 9.33
CA PHE A 232 -9.88 -1.56 8.73
C PHE A 232 -9.86 -1.50 7.20
N SER A 233 -8.83 -2.07 6.59
CA SER A 233 -8.71 -2.20 5.13
C SER A 233 -8.34 -3.64 4.79
N GLN A 234 -8.94 -4.16 3.73
CA GLN A 234 -8.62 -5.44 3.15
C GLN A 234 -9.11 -5.48 1.70
N SER A 235 -8.33 -6.12 0.83
CA SER A 235 -8.70 -6.30 -0.57
C SER A 235 -10.05 -6.99 -0.76
N LYS A 236 -10.92 -6.41 -1.61
CA LYS A 236 -12.23 -6.93 -2.01
C LYS A 236 -12.16 -7.87 -3.23
N GLY A 237 -11.04 -8.59 -3.43
CA GLY A 237 -10.87 -9.62 -4.45
C GLY A 237 -9.70 -9.43 -5.42
N ARG A 238 -8.94 -8.33 -5.32
CA ARG A 238 -7.65 -8.20 -6.00
C ARG A 238 -6.58 -8.96 -5.19
N THR A 239 -5.59 -9.54 -5.85
CA THR A 239 -4.41 -10.06 -5.14
C THR A 239 -3.53 -8.88 -4.65
N PRO A 240 -3.31 -8.74 -3.34
CA PRO A 240 -2.60 -7.60 -2.76
C PRO A 240 -1.08 -7.71 -2.97
N THR A 241 -0.38 -6.59 -3.10
CA THR A 241 1.08 -6.54 -3.01
C THR A 241 1.49 -6.38 -1.54
N VAL A 242 2.47 -7.15 -1.08
CA VAL A 242 2.97 -7.09 0.30
C VAL A 242 4.24 -6.24 0.36
N PHE A 243 4.24 -5.20 1.18
CA PHE A 243 5.35 -4.29 1.37
C PHE A 243 6.03 -4.51 2.72
N VAL A 244 7.36 -4.41 2.74
CA VAL A 244 8.17 -4.41 3.98
C VAL A 244 9.17 -3.28 3.89
N PHE A 245 9.23 -2.44 4.91
CA PHE A 245 10.30 -1.45 5.04
C PHE A 245 11.38 -1.96 6.00
N ASN A 246 12.63 -1.98 5.52
CA ASN A 246 13.79 -2.34 6.33
C ASN A 246 15.00 -1.50 5.89
N PRO A 247 15.31 -0.39 6.59
CA PRO A 247 16.39 0.51 6.20
C PRO A 247 17.78 -0.04 6.56
N LEU A 248 17.87 -1.27 7.08
CA LEU A 248 19.10 -1.90 7.52
C LEU A 248 19.52 -3.09 6.63
N THR A 249 18.84 -3.29 5.50
CA THR A 249 19.12 -4.41 4.59
C THR A 249 20.58 -4.42 4.13
N GLU A 250 21.17 -3.28 3.79
CA GLU A 250 22.57 -3.18 3.36
C GLU A 250 23.54 -3.58 4.48
N ALA A 251 23.25 -3.17 5.72
CA ALA A 251 24.05 -3.54 6.88
C ALA A 251 23.93 -5.04 7.19
N ARG A 252 22.75 -5.63 6.96
CA ARG A 252 22.53 -7.08 7.07
C ARG A 252 23.25 -7.86 5.98
N ILE A 253 23.26 -7.36 4.74
CA ILE A 253 24.02 -7.95 3.62
C ILE A 253 25.52 -7.92 3.93
N ALA A 254 26.04 -6.78 4.41
CA ALA A 254 27.46 -6.62 4.71
C ALA A 254 27.92 -7.42 5.94
N GLY A 255 27.15 -7.39 7.04
CA GLY A 255 27.51 -8.07 8.29
C GLY A 255 27.05 -9.52 8.40
N GLY A 256 26.29 -10.02 7.43
CA GLY A 256 25.73 -11.37 7.41
C GLY A 256 24.84 -11.67 8.62
N LYS A 257 24.77 -12.95 9.02
CA LYS A 257 23.91 -13.41 10.11
C LYS A 257 24.22 -12.79 11.48
N ASN A 258 25.44 -12.29 11.66
CA ASN A 258 25.94 -11.74 12.92
C ASN A 258 25.61 -10.24 13.08
N PHE A 259 25.10 -9.57 12.04
CA PHE A 259 24.66 -8.20 12.16
C PHE A 259 23.50 -8.07 13.13
N SER A 260 23.65 -7.19 14.12
CA SER A 260 22.59 -6.82 15.06
C SER A 260 22.48 -5.29 15.15
N PRO A 261 21.29 -4.72 14.97
CA PRO A 261 21.10 -3.28 15.01
C PRO A 261 21.35 -2.72 16.42
N LYS A 262 21.96 -1.53 16.50
CA LYS A 262 22.02 -0.77 17.74
C LYS A 262 20.62 -0.32 18.15
N LYS A 263 20.39 -0.05 19.45
CA LYS A 263 19.07 0.33 20.00
C LYS A 263 18.38 1.45 19.21
N HIS A 264 19.11 2.52 18.85
CA HIS A 264 18.53 3.63 18.07
C HIS A 264 18.19 3.25 16.62
N GLN A 265 18.95 2.34 16.01
CA GLN A 265 18.66 1.83 14.66
C GLN A 265 17.41 0.95 14.68
N ALA A 266 17.29 0.08 15.69
CA ALA A 266 16.09 -0.73 15.87
C ALA A 266 14.84 0.14 16.11
N GLN A 267 14.98 1.21 16.90
CA GLN A 267 13.89 2.19 17.08
C GLN A 267 13.52 2.87 15.77
N LEU A 268 14.49 3.32 14.98
CA LEU A 268 14.25 3.92 13.67
C LEU A 268 13.50 2.97 12.73
N VAL A 269 13.88 1.68 12.69
CA VAL A 269 13.17 0.68 11.87
C VAL A 269 11.71 0.58 12.31
N ARG A 270 11.44 0.53 13.62
CA ARG A 270 10.07 0.45 14.16
C ARG A 270 9.24 1.66 13.78
N ASP A 271 9.80 2.85 13.95
CA ASP A 271 9.07 4.10 13.70
C ASP A 271 8.75 4.30 12.21
N LEU A 272 9.59 3.75 11.32
CA LEU A 272 9.45 3.90 9.87
C LEU A 272 8.85 2.68 9.17
N THR A 273 8.53 1.61 9.89
CA THR A 273 8.04 0.35 9.27
C THR A 273 6.76 0.54 8.46
N ASN A 274 5.94 1.54 8.82
CA ASN A 274 4.69 1.85 8.14
C ASN A 274 4.85 2.81 6.93
N LEU A 275 6.06 3.32 6.63
CA LEU A 275 6.29 4.24 5.50
C LEU A 275 5.71 3.75 4.15
N PRO A 276 5.74 2.44 3.81
CA PRO A 276 5.16 1.98 2.55
C PRO A 276 3.67 2.26 2.41
N GLN A 277 2.96 2.58 3.49
CA GLN A 277 1.54 2.94 3.44
C GLN A 277 1.23 4.10 2.47
N PHE A 278 2.20 5.01 2.26
CA PHE A 278 2.05 6.15 1.35
C PHE A 278 2.35 5.81 -0.12
N LEU A 279 2.90 4.62 -0.38
CA LEU A 279 3.27 4.15 -1.71
C LEU A 279 2.31 3.08 -2.23
N CYS A 280 1.56 2.45 -1.34
CA CYS A 280 0.71 1.30 -1.64
C CYS A 280 -0.74 1.71 -1.94
N ARG A 281 -1.47 0.84 -2.64
CA ARG A 281 -2.91 1.00 -2.86
C ARG A 281 -3.68 0.60 -1.60
N GLN A 282 -4.92 1.04 -1.45
CA GLN A 282 -5.80 0.68 -0.33
C GLN A 282 -5.92 -0.84 -0.08
N ASP A 283 -5.84 -1.60 -1.17
CA ASP A 283 -5.97 -3.06 -1.14
C ASP A 283 -4.62 -3.78 -0.97
N ASP A 284 -3.50 -3.07 -0.79
CA ASP A 284 -2.18 -3.68 -0.54
C ASP A 284 -1.96 -3.93 0.96
N ILE A 285 -0.90 -4.68 1.28
CA ILE A 285 -0.54 -5.05 2.64
C ILE A 285 0.79 -4.42 3.02
N VAL A 286 0.87 -3.79 4.18
CA VAL A 286 2.13 -3.35 4.80
C VAL A 286 2.40 -4.24 6.00
N LEU A 287 3.52 -4.95 5.96
CA LEU A 287 4.00 -5.73 7.10
C LEU A 287 4.74 -4.82 8.08
N VAL A 288 4.35 -4.91 9.35
CA VAL A 288 4.85 -4.07 10.43
C VAL A 288 5.14 -4.92 11.66
N GLU A 289 6.05 -4.52 12.56
CA GLU A 289 6.21 -5.23 13.84
C GLU A 289 5.00 -5.02 14.75
N ARG A 290 4.42 -3.81 14.70
CA ARG A 290 3.25 -3.40 15.47
C ARG A 290 2.35 -2.52 14.63
N ARG A 291 1.05 -2.77 14.67
CA ARG A 291 0.06 -1.92 13.99
C ARG A 291 0.12 -0.46 14.48
N PRO A 292 0.05 0.51 13.57
CA PRO A 292 -0.17 1.90 13.96
C PRO A 292 -1.47 2.04 14.74
N SER A 293 -1.51 2.97 15.70
CA SER A 293 -2.72 3.19 16.50
C SER A 293 -3.90 3.63 15.63
N VAL A 294 -5.12 3.25 16.04
CA VAL A 294 -6.37 3.71 15.41
C VAL A 294 -6.42 5.24 15.31
N HIS A 295 -6.01 5.96 16.35
CA HIS A 295 -5.99 7.41 16.37
C HIS A 295 -5.12 7.99 15.24
N PHE A 296 -3.90 7.46 15.09
CA PHE A 296 -3.00 7.86 14.01
C PHE A 296 -3.59 7.56 12.62
N LEU A 297 -4.13 6.35 12.43
CA LEU A 297 -4.72 5.93 11.16
C LEU A 297 -5.97 6.74 10.80
N SER A 298 -6.77 7.10 11.79
CA SER A 298 -7.95 7.96 11.61
C SER A 298 -7.53 9.36 11.15
N GLY A 299 -6.51 9.95 11.77
CA GLY A 299 -5.96 11.24 11.34
C GLY A 299 -5.42 11.23 9.91
N LEU A 300 -4.77 10.14 9.48
CA LEU A 300 -4.34 9.97 8.08
C LEU A 300 -5.54 9.89 7.12
N LYS A 301 -6.58 9.15 7.49
CA LYS A 301 -7.79 9.03 6.67
C LYS A 301 -8.52 10.37 6.53
N GLU A 302 -8.61 11.13 7.62
CA GLU A 302 -9.17 12.49 7.63
C GLU A 302 -8.37 13.45 6.75
N ALA A 303 -7.04 13.28 6.68
CA ALA A 303 -6.17 13.99 5.75
C ALA A 303 -6.27 13.50 4.29
N GLY A 304 -7.15 12.54 3.99
CA GLY A 304 -7.41 12.06 2.63
C GLY A 304 -6.53 10.89 2.17
N PHE A 305 -5.71 10.31 3.06
CA PHE A 305 -4.91 9.14 2.71
C PHE A 305 -5.74 7.86 2.72
N THR A 306 -5.54 7.02 1.71
CA THR A 306 -6.09 5.66 1.70
C THR A 306 -5.23 4.74 2.57
N LEU A 307 -5.86 4.00 3.48
CA LEU A 307 -5.15 3.08 4.36
C LEU A 307 -4.99 1.70 3.72
N PRO A 308 -3.79 1.09 3.72
CA PRO A 308 -3.63 -0.31 3.37
C PRO A 308 -4.10 -1.25 4.48
N GLU A 309 -4.07 -2.54 4.19
CA GLU A 309 -4.11 -3.58 5.21
C GLU A 309 -2.78 -3.64 5.97
N PHE A 310 -2.83 -3.74 7.30
CA PHE A 310 -1.63 -3.94 8.13
C PHE A 310 -1.59 -5.35 8.69
N ALA A 311 -0.46 -6.04 8.53
CA ALA A 311 -0.23 -7.36 9.09
C ALA A 311 1.04 -7.37 9.96
N GLU A 312 0.95 -7.98 11.14
CA GLU A 312 2.06 -8.03 12.11
C GLU A 312 3.00 -9.22 11.88
N SER A 313 2.56 -10.16 11.04
CA SER A 313 3.36 -11.31 10.63
C SER A 313 2.89 -11.82 9.27
N VAL A 314 3.69 -12.70 8.67
CA VAL A 314 3.34 -13.38 7.42
C VAL A 314 2.35 -14.53 7.61
N ALA A 315 2.14 -15.02 8.85
CA ALA A 315 1.34 -16.22 9.11
C ALA A 315 -0.10 -16.14 8.57
N PRO A 316 -0.85 -15.04 8.76
CA PRO A 316 -2.22 -14.91 8.21
C PRO A 316 -2.25 -14.77 6.68
N LEU A 317 -1.09 -14.56 6.04
CA LEU A 317 -0.96 -14.35 4.60
C LEU A 317 -0.56 -15.61 3.86
N VAL A 318 -0.11 -16.65 4.57
CA VAL A 318 0.43 -17.88 3.96
C VAL A 318 -0.58 -18.52 3.02
N GLU A 319 -1.87 -18.56 3.37
CA GLU A 319 -2.91 -19.20 2.55
C GLU A 319 -3.60 -18.24 1.56
N ARG A 320 -3.30 -16.93 1.61
CA ARG A 320 -3.90 -15.94 0.71
C ARG A 320 -3.19 -15.94 -0.63
N LYS A 321 -3.95 -15.79 -1.72
CA LYS A 321 -3.40 -15.42 -3.02
C LYS A 321 -2.89 -13.98 -2.98
N LEU A 322 -1.61 -13.79 -3.27
CA LEU A 322 -0.91 -12.50 -3.22
C LEU A 322 -0.46 -12.10 -4.63
N GLY A 323 -0.39 -10.80 -4.91
CA GLY A 323 0.02 -10.27 -6.21
C GLY A 323 1.53 -10.41 -6.36
N ALA A 324 2.25 -9.58 -5.61
CA ALA A 324 3.70 -9.51 -5.59
C ALA A 324 4.22 -9.18 -4.19
N LEU A 325 5.52 -9.33 -3.99
CA LEU A 325 6.22 -8.88 -2.78
C LEU A 325 7.14 -7.71 -3.11
N ARG A 326 7.15 -6.67 -2.28
CA ARG A 326 7.96 -5.46 -2.45
C ARG A 326 8.67 -5.11 -1.14
N PRO A 327 9.78 -5.80 -0.83
CA PRO A 327 10.65 -5.34 0.24
C PRO A 327 11.31 -4.01 -0.14
N TRP A 328 11.79 -3.29 0.87
CA TRP A 328 12.70 -2.14 0.70
C TRP A 328 13.89 -2.50 -0.19
N ALA A 329 14.49 -3.66 0.05
CA ALA A 329 15.49 -4.27 -0.80
C ALA A 329 15.45 -5.79 -0.65
N TRP A 330 15.81 -6.52 -1.72
CA TRP A 330 15.98 -7.97 -1.68
C TRP A 330 17.30 -8.32 -1.00
N GLY A 331 17.22 -8.65 0.29
CA GLY A 331 18.32 -9.18 1.10
C GLY A 331 17.98 -10.51 1.80
N PRO A 332 18.96 -11.17 2.44
CA PRO A 332 18.75 -12.47 3.09
C PRO A 332 17.59 -12.49 4.10
N ASP A 333 17.42 -11.40 4.83
CA ASP A 333 16.34 -11.18 5.81
C ASP A 333 14.96 -11.10 5.16
N SER A 334 14.81 -10.31 4.08
CA SER A 334 13.55 -10.22 3.34
C SER A 334 13.17 -11.54 2.66
N VAL A 335 14.17 -12.27 2.12
CA VAL A 335 13.96 -13.58 1.50
C VAL A 335 13.51 -14.61 2.54
N GLU A 336 14.15 -14.62 3.71
CA GLU A 336 13.77 -15.48 4.83
C GLU A 336 12.34 -15.18 5.32
N LEU A 337 12.02 -13.90 5.52
CA LEU A 337 10.68 -13.44 5.93
C LEU A 337 9.60 -13.88 4.94
N PHE A 338 9.87 -13.74 3.65
CA PHE A 338 8.89 -14.00 2.59
C PHE A 338 8.82 -15.42 2.09
N LYS A 339 9.77 -16.28 2.46
CA LYS A 339 9.83 -17.68 2.05
C LYS A 339 8.48 -18.42 2.17
N PRO A 340 7.69 -18.26 3.25
CA PRO A 340 6.39 -18.92 3.37
C PRO A 340 5.33 -18.45 2.36
N LEU A 341 5.51 -17.28 1.74
CA LEU A 341 4.52 -16.64 0.86
C LEU A 341 4.72 -16.95 -0.63
N PHE A 342 5.92 -17.40 -1.03
CA PHE A 342 6.23 -17.68 -2.44
C PHE A 342 5.25 -18.63 -3.15
N PRO A 343 4.73 -19.70 -2.52
CA PRO A 343 3.80 -20.62 -3.19
C PRO A 343 2.49 -19.98 -3.66
N ASN A 344 2.07 -18.85 -3.06
CA ASN A 344 0.75 -18.26 -3.29
C ASN A 344 0.80 -16.92 -4.08
N LEU A 345 1.93 -16.64 -4.73
CA LEU A 345 2.07 -15.48 -5.60
C LEU A 345 1.42 -15.71 -6.97
N THR A 346 0.63 -14.74 -7.41
CA THR A 346 0.01 -14.74 -8.75
C THR A 346 0.88 -14.09 -9.80
N GLU A 347 1.77 -13.16 -9.43
CA GLU A 347 2.72 -12.53 -10.34
C GLU A 347 4.10 -13.20 -10.25
N ARG A 348 4.81 -13.24 -11.37
CA ARG A 348 6.18 -13.78 -11.42
C ARG A 348 7.12 -12.81 -10.71
N GLN A 349 7.71 -13.25 -9.61
CA GLN A 349 8.69 -12.47 -8.85
C GLN A 349 10.09 -12.59 -9.48
N CYS A 350 10.89 -11.52 -9.39
CA CYS A 350 12.32 -11.61 -9.65
C CYS A 350 12.93 -12.62 -8.67
N ALA A 351 13.79 -13.52 -9.16
CA ALA A 351 14.26 -14.67 -8.40
C ALA A 351 14.89 -14.23 -7.06
N PRO A 352 14.41 -14.76 -5.90
CA PRO A 352 14.92 -14.40 -4.58
C PRO A 352 16.39 -14.76 -4.35
N GLU A 353 16.98 -15.53 -5.26
CA GLU A 353 18.37 -16.00 -5.20
C GLU A 353 19.39 -14.91 -5.55
N ILE A 354 18.98 -13.82 -6.20
CA ILE A 354 19.86 -12.71 -6.57
C ILE A 354 19.58 -11.51 -5.65
N CYS A 355 20.13 -11.57 -4.43
CA CYS A 355 20.10 -10.45 -3.48
C CYS A 355 21.13 -9.35 -3.82
N PHE A 356 22.13 -9.68 -4.64
CA PHE A 356 23.21 -8.77 -4.99
C PHE A 356 23.75 -9.04 -6.39
N HIS A 357 23.76 -8.02 -7.25
CA HIS A 357 24.28 -8.13 -8.61
C HIS A 357 25.77 -7.75 -8.65
N ALA A 358 26.64 -8.76 -8.57
CA ALA A 358 28.10 -8.56 -8.63
C ALA A 358 28.57 -7.73 -9.84
N ARG A 359 27.88 -7.84 -10.99
CA ARG A 359 28.21 -7.08 -12.22
C ARG A 359 28.11 -5.57 -12.08
N ILE A 360 27.24 -5.07 -11.21
CA ILE A 360 27.05 -3.63 -10.98
C ILE A 360 27.61 -3.18 -9.63
N ALA A 361 28.15 -4.10 -8.83
CA ALA A 361 28.72 -3.81 -7.51
C ALA A 361 29.79 -2.70 -7.58
N GLY A 362 30.61 -2.72 -8.64
CA GLY A 362 31.64 -1.71 -8.87
C GLY A 362 31.09 -0.28 -8.96
N LEU A 363 29.86 -0.10 -9.49
CA LEU A 363 29.22 1.22 -9.60
C LEU A 363 28.94 1.86 -8.24
N TYR A 364 28.77 1.05 -7.19
CA TYR A 364 28.54 1.53 -5.83
C TYR A 364 29.83 1.87 -5.07
N SER A 365 30.99 1.67 -5.69
CA SER A 365 32.27 1.96 -5.07
C SER A 365 32.65 3.44 -5.21
N LYS A 366 33.28 3.98 -4.17
CA LYS A 366 33.84 5.34 -4.18
C LYS A 366 34.99 5.45 -5.16
N ALA A 367 35.78 4.38 -5.34
CA ALA A 367 36.85 4.35 -6.34
C ALA A 367 36.29 4.52 -7.76
N TRP A 368 35.23 3.80 -8.11
CA TRP A 368 34.54 3.98 -9.39
C TRP A 368 33.96 5.39 -9.52
N SER A 369 33.31 5.90 -8.48
CA SER A 369 32.73 7.26 -8.49
C SER A 369 33.80 8.34 -8.74
N ALA A 370 34.95 8.23 -8.07
CA ALA A 370 36.08 9.13 -8.26
C ALA A 370 36.68 9.02 -9.68
N ALA A 371 36.83 7.80 -10.20
CA ALA A 371 37.31 7.57 -11.56
C ALA A 371 36.33 8.13 -12.61
N PHE A 372 35.03 7.90 -12.41
CA PHE A 372 33.97 8.43 -13.27
C PHE A 372 33.97 9.95 -13.30
N LEU A 373 34.00 10.61 -12.14
CA LEU A 373 34.07 12.06 -12.05
C LEU A 373 35.32 12.61 -12.75
N ARG A 374 36.48 11.95 -12.60
CA ARG A 374 37.72 12.35 -13.26
C ARG A 374 37.59 12.26 -14.79
N ASN A 375 37.00 11.19 -15.30
CA ASN A 375 36.75 11.05 -16.74
C ASN A 375 35.75 12.10 -17.24
N PHE A 376 34.70 12.37 -16.46
CA PHE A 376 33.69 13.39 -16.78
C PHE A 376 34.33 14.79 -16.89
N LEU A 377 35.15 15.20 -15.91
CA LEU A 377 35.84 16.50 -15.96
C LEU A 377 36.81 16.62 -17.14
N ARG A 378 37.49 15.52 -17.52
CA ARG A 378 38.37 15.49 -18.69
C ARG A 378 37.60 15.66 -19.99
N GLN A 379 36.48 14.95 -20.13
CA GLN A 379 35.63 15.03 -21.32
C GLN A 379 34.92 16.38 -21.43
N GLY A 380 34.44 16.95 -20.32
CA GLY A 380 33.83 18.28 -20.30
C GLY A 380 34.80 19.42 -20.64
N ARG A 381 36.11 19.20 -20.48
CA ARG A 381 37.19 20.13 -20.90
C ARG A 381 37.63 19.93 -22.35
N VAL A 382 37.30 18.80 -22.96
CA VAL A 382 37.62 18.49 -24.36
C VAL A 382 36.33 18.52 -25.17
N GLY A 383 36.00 19.69 -25.73
CA GLY A 383 35.02 19.76 -26.81
C GLY A 383 35.54 19.00 -28.03
N SER A 384 35.25 17.70 -28.13
CA SER A 384 35.39 16.90 -29.36
C SER A 384 34.56 15.60 -29.24
N PRO A 385 33.94 15.15 -30.35
CA PRO A 385 32.97 14.06 -30.36
C PRO A 385 33.64 12.71 -30.04
N PRO A 386 32.87 11.67 -29.65
CA PRO A 386 33.43 10.37 -29.30
C PRO A 386 34.16 9.74 -30.50
N PRO A 387 35.19 8.91 -30.27
CA PRO A 387 35.83 8.15 -31.34
C PRO A 387 34.79 7.18 -31.92
N ALA A 388 34.66 7.19 -33.25
CA ALA A 388 33.82 6.26 -33.99
C ALA A 388 34.18 4.82 -33.61
N ALA A 389 33.19 4.06 -33.15
CA ALA A 389 33.30 2.62 -33.07
C ALA A 389 33.58 2.07 -34.48
N SER A 390 34.55 1.18 -34.55
CA SER A 390 35.02 0.47 -35.75
C SER A 390 33.86 -0.02 -36.62
N GLN A 391 33.88 0.39 -37.89
CA GLN A 391 33.01 -0.11 -38.96
C GLN A 391 33.28 -1.59 -39.23
N GLN A 392 32.22 -2.40 -39.25
CA GLN A 392 32.10 -3.57 -40.13
C GLN A 392 30.62 -3.74 -40.52
N ALA A 393 30.38 -3.55 -41.84
CA ALA A 393 29.35 -4.07 -42.79
C ALA A 393 28.07 -4.75 -42.24
N ASP A 394 26.88 -4.72 -42.86
CA ASP A 394 26.29 -4.16 -44.09
C ASP A 394 24.76 -4.42 -43.98
N ALA A 395 23.90 -3.49 -44.42
CA ALA A 395 22.59 -3.72 -45.09
C ALA A 395 21.73 -2.44 -45.12
N PRO A 396 21.02 -2.12 -46.22
CA PRO A 396 20.36 -0.83 -46.40
C PRO A 396 18.92 -0.84 -45.87
N VAL A 397 18.56 0.15 -45.05
CA VAL A 397 17.16 0.46 -44.75
C VAL A 397 16.89 1.94 -45.03
N SER A 398 15.75 2.12 -45.69
CA SER A 398 15.26 3.31 -46.35
C SER A 398 15.19 4.57 -45.49
N ALA A 399 15.42 5.69 -46.18
CA ALA A 399 15.24 7.03 -45.70
C ALA A 399 13.80 7.27 -45.20
N THR A 400 13.66 7.63 -43.92
CA THR A 400 12.67 8.59 -43.40
C THR A 400 12.82 8.71 -41.88
N SER A 401 13.78 9.50 -41.40
CA SER A 401 13.56 10.20 -40.12
C SER A 401 14.37 11.50 -40.07
N ARG A 402 13.70 12.52 -39.54
CA ARG A 402 14.12 13.91 -39.50
C ARG A 402 15.45 14.05 -38.76
N ARG A 403 16.35 14.86 -39.34
CA ARG A 403 17.52 15.45 -38.68
C ARG A 403 17.10 16.02 -37.32
N ALA A 404 17.36 15.31 -36.24
CA ALA A 404 17.49 15.91 -34.92
C ALA A 404 18.86 16.60 -34.90
N ARG A 405 18.85 17.92 -35.04
CA ARG A 405 20.04 18.74 -34.77
C ARG A 405 20.46 18.51 -33.33
N SER A 406 21.72 18.13 -33.16
CA SER A 406 22.42 18.11 -31.89
C SER A 406 22.72 19.55 -31.44
N ASP A 407 21.69 20.26 -31.01
CA ASP A 407 21.83 21.54 -30.34
C ASP A 407 21.51 21.30 -28.86
N ALA A 408 22.49 20.82 -28.09
CA ALA A 408 22.41 20.77 -26.63
C ALA A 408 22.80 22.17 -26.10
N PRO A 409 21.85 23.04 -25.69
CA PRO A 409 22.13 24.45 -25.43
C PRO A 409 22.66 24.71 -24.00
N TYR A 410 22.85 23.67 -23.18
CA TYR A 410 23.04 23.80 -21.73
C TYR A 410 24.48 23.66 -21.21
N LEU A 411 25.47 23.39 -22.07
CA LEU A 411 26.87 23.50 -21.65
C LEU A 411 27.33 24.94 -21.81
N SER A 412 26.71 25.86 -21.07
CA SER A 412 27.27 27.20 -20.89
C SER A 412 28.63 27.07 -20.20
N SER A 413 29.61 27.73 -20.78
CA SER A 413 31.06 27.62 -20.60
C SER A 413 31.62 28.09 -19.24
N ASP A 414 30.87 27.94 -18.15
CA ASP A 414 31.39 28.25 -16.81
C ASP A 414 31.03 27.16 -15.80
N LEU A 415 31.76 26.04 -15.90
CA LEU A 415 31.75 24.94 -14.92
C LEU A 415 32.58 25.30 -13.67
N SER A 416 32.70 26.59 -13.32
CA SER A 416 33.50 27.07 -12.17
C SER A 416 33.00 26.56 -10.81
N TRP A 417 31.77 26.03 -10.75
CA TRP A 417 31.19 25.39 -9.57
C TRP A 417 31.61 23.92 -9.40
N LEU A 418 32.20 23.28 -10.43
CA LEU A 418 32.76 21.93 -10.33
C LEU A 418 34.20 21.98 -9.80
N CYS A 419 34.56 21.00 -8.98
CA CYS A 419 35.94 20.85 -8.52
C CYS A 419 36.90 20.55 -9.70
N SER A 420 38.20 20.79 -9.50
CA SER A 420 39.23 20.35 -10.44
C SER A 420 39.56 18.87 -10.23
N GLU A 421 40.30 18.27 -11.17
CA GLU A 421 40.78 16.89 -11.02
C GLU A 421 41.63 16.66 -9.76
N ALA A 422 42.26 17.73 -9.23
CA ALA A 422 43.12 17.66 -8.07
C ALA A 422 42.36 17.50 -6.74
N GLU A 423 41.08 17.87 -6.69
CA GLU A 423 40.25 17.70 -5.50
C GLU A 423 39.46 16.38 -5.51
N ILE A 424 39.50 15.62 -6.61
CA ILE A 424 38.88 14.30 -6.68
C ILE A 424 39.67 13.29 -5.84
N GLY A 425 38.96 12.47 -5.08
CA GLY A 425 39.54 11.37 -4.33
C GLY A 425 40.44 10.44 -5.14
N VAL A 426 41.49 9.92 -4.49
CA VAL A 426 42.44 8.99 -5.07
C VAL A 426 42.23 7.62 -4.42
N ALA A 427 41.92 6.61 -5.24
CA ALA A 427 41.85 5.24 -4.79
C ALA A 427 43.26 4.67 -4.66
N ILE A 428 43.56 4.09 -3.50
CA ILE A 428 44.85 3.45 -3.20
C ILE A 428 44.63 2.03 -2.68
N ASN A 429 45.69 1.23 -2.77
CA ASN A 429 45.73 -0.16 -2.31
C ASN A 429 47.01 -0.49 -1.52
N SER A 430 47.76 0.53 -1.06
CA SER A 430 48.97 0.35 -0.26
C SER A 430 49.15 1.49 0.73
N VAL A 431 49.78 1.20 1.88
CA VAL A 431 50.07 2.23 2.90
C VAL A 431 51.02 3.31 2.36
N PRO A 432 52.11 3.00 1.63
CA PRO A 432 52.96 4.04 1.04
C PRO A 432 52.21 4.98 0.09
N ALA A 433 51.39 4.42 -0.81
CA ALA A 433 50.57 5.22 -1.72
C ALA A 433 49.55 6.08 -0.97
N ALA A 434 49.02 5.59 0.15
CA ALA A 434 48.13 6.37 1.02
C ALA A 434 48.83 7.61 1.59
N LEU A 435 50.05 7.43 2.13
CA LEU A 435 50.84 8.53 2.70
C LEU A 435 51.24 9.56 1.63
N GLU A 436 51.63 9.10 0.45
CA GLU A 436 51.93 9.97 -0.69
C GLU A 436 50.71 10.79 -1.13
N ALA A 437 49.53 10.16 -1.25
CA ALA A 437 48.30 10.84 -1.59
C ALA A 437 47.89 11.89 -0.54
N ILE A 438 48.03 11.57 0.76
CA ILE A 438 47.79 12.52 1.85
C ILE A 438 48.73 13.72 1.76
N ALA A 439 50.04 13.47 1.55
CA ALA A 439 51.03 14.53 1.41
C ALA A 439 50.75 15.42 0.19
N ALA A 440 50.36 14.82 -0.93
CA ALA A 440 50.01 15.54 -2.16
C ALA A 440 48.73 16.38 -2.02
N ILE A 441 47.74 15.93 -1.24
CA ILE A 441 46.54 16.72 -0.94
C ILE A 441 46.91 17.92 -0.05
N ARG A 442 47.74 17.70 0.97
CA ARG A 442 48.18 18.75 1.90
C ARG A 442 49.07 19.80 1.26
N SER A 443 49.95 19.42 0.33
CA SER A 443 50.81 20.38 -0.38
C SER A 443 50.02 21.36 -1.26
N ARG A 444 48.78 21.00 -1.63
CA ARG A 444 47.84 21.88 -2.34
C ARG A 444 47.03 22.81 -1.42
N GLY A 445 47.30 22.80 -0.11
CA GLY A 445 46.63 23.65 0.88
C GLY A 445 45.42 23.01 1.58
N HIS A 446 45.09 21.76 1.27
CA HIS A 446 44.02 21.04 1.98
C HIS A 446 44.57 20.35 3.24
N HIS A 447 44.49 21.03 4.37
CA HIS A 447 44.98 20.49 5.65
C HIS A 447 44.11 19.35 6.21
N LYS A 448 42.79 19.42 5.98
CA LYS A 448 41.82 18.41 6.42
C LYS A 448 41.65 17.36 5.31
N VAL A 449 41.93 16.09 5.63
CA VAL A 449 41.80 14.95 4.71
C VAL A 449 40.87 13.90 5.31
N VAL A 450 40.12 13.19 4.46
CA VAL A 450 39.29 12.05 4.86
C VAL A 450 39.66 10.82 4.04
N LEU A 451 39.66 9.67 4.70
CA LEU A 451 39.86 8.37 4.09
C LEU A 451 38.61 7.55 4.26
N LYS A 452 38.18 6.89 3.20
CA LYS A 452 36.97 6.07 3.17
C LYS A 452 37.27 4.75 2.47
N GLU A 453 36.82 3.63 3.03
CA GLU A 453 36.83 2.38 2.27
C GLU A 453 36.00 2.55 0.98
N SER A 454 36.51 1.99 -0.11
CA SER A 454 35.92 2.12 -1.45
C SER A 454 34.48 1.61 -1.48
N VAL A 455 34.22 0.47 -0.85
CA VAL A 455 32.87 -0.06 -0.60
C VAL A 455 32.58 0.06 0.89
N GLY A 456 31.39 0.54 1.25
CA GLY A 456 31.01 0.66 2.67
C GLY A 456 29.62 1.24 2.86
N VAL A 457 29.09 1.06 4.07
CA VAL A 457 27.78 1.59 4.48
C VAL A 457 27.93 3.05 4.91
N ALA A 458 26.90 3.87 4.64
CA ALA A 458 26.88 5.28 5.00
C ALA A 458 27.25 5.52 6.48
N GLY A 459 28.09 6.52 6.73
CA GLY A 459 28.53 6.91 8.08
C GLY A 459 29.50 5.96 8.78
N SER A 460 29.92 4.86 8.15
CA SER A 460 30.90 3.92 8.68
C SER A 460 32.17 3.87 7.82
N ASN A 461 33.19 3.12 8.27
CA ASN A 461 34.39 2.79 7.49
C ASN A 461 35.12 4.01 6.89
N SER A 462 35.23 5.06 7.69
CA SER A 462 35.99 6.27 7.34
C SER A 462 36.76 6.81 8.54
N ILE A 463 37.89 7.45 8.25
CA ILE A 463 38.71 8.16 9.25
C ILE A 463 38.99 9.59 8.76
N ARG A 464 39.06 10.52 9.72
CA ARG A 464 39.37 11.93 9.47
C ARG A 464 40.80 12.21 9.92
N LEU A 465 41.58 12.87 9.07
CA LEU A 465 42.94 13.33 9.32
C LEU A 465 42.95 14.87 9.30
N PHE A 466 42.56 15.47 10.41
CA PHE A 466 42.50 16.94 10.54
C PHE A 466 43.75 17.51 11.21
N GLU A 467 44.46 16.70 11.98
CA GLU A 467 45.73 17.08 12.59
C GLU A 467 46.89 16.97 11.58
N PRO A 468 47.93 17.82 11.69
CA PRO A 468 49.11 17.73 10.82
C PRO A 468 49.82 16.38 10.89
N GLU A 469 49.91 15.79 12.08
CA GLU A 469 50.53 14.48 12.27
C GLU A 469 49.54 13.34 12.03
N ILE A 470 50.00 12.28 11.37
CA ILE A 470 49.20 11.07 11.19
C ILE A 470 49.49 10.16 12.39
N LEU A 471 48.46 9.92 13.20
CA LEU A 471 48.56 9.12 14.41
C LEU A 471 48.71 7.64 14.07
N GLU A 472 49.43 6.88 14.91
CA GLU A 472 49.63 5.43 14.73
C GLU A 472 48.31 4.65 14.58
N LYS A 473 47.25 5.07 15.29
CA LYS A 473 45.92 4.47 15.17
C LYS A 473 45.32 4.64 13.76
N GLN A 474 45.61 5.74 13.09
CA GLN A 474 45.14 6.02 11.72
C GLN A 474 45.94 5.19 10.72
N ILE A 475 47.26 5.07 10.91
CA ILE A 475 48.11 4.19 10.10
C ILE A 475 47.63 2.74 10.21
N ARG A 476 47.41 2.24 11.43
CA ARG A 476 46.86 0.88 11.65
C ARG A 476 45.52 0.65 10.97
N TRP A 477 44.64 1.67 10.94
CA TRP A 477 43.37 1.56 10.22
C TRP A 477 43.58 1.41 8.71
N ILE A 478 44.46 2.21 8.11
CA ILE A 478 44.81 2.14 6.68
C ILE A 478 45.41 0.76 6.36
N THR A 479 46.38 0.32 7.16
CA THR A 479 47.01 -1.00 7.02
C THR A 479 45.97 -2.10 7.01
N LYS A 480 45.07 -2.13 8.00
CA LYS A 480 44.02 -3.14 8.09
C LYS A 480 43.07 -3.13 6.89
N ALA A 481 42.67 -1.95 6.42
CA ALA A 481 41.79 -1.82 5.27
C ALA A 481 42.47 -2.39 4.01
N VAL A 482 43.72 -2.01 3.76
CA VAL A 482 44.51 -2.49 2.63
C VAL A 482 44.78 -4.00 2.70
N GLU A 483 45.18 -4.52 3.86
CA GLU A 483 45.45 -5.95 4.07
C GLU A 483 44.20 -6.81 3.87
N SER A 484 43.01 -6.26 4.13
CA SER A 484 41.75 -6.93 3.85
C SER A 484 41.34 -6.92 2.36
N GLY A 485 42.24 -6.45 1.49
CA GLY A 485 42.02 -6.34 0.04
C GLY A 485 41.06 -5.21 -0.34
N GLN A 486 40.77 -4.27 0.56
CA GLN A 486 39.92 -3.12 0.28
C GLN A 486 40.74 -1.97 -0.29
N GLU A 487 40.23 -1.35 -1.34
CA GLU A 487 40.72 -0.04 -1.77
C GLU A 487 40.27 1.04 -0.78
N VAL A 488 41.12 2.02 -0.54
CA VAL A 488 40.78 3.22 0.26
C VAL A 488 40.80 4.43 -0.65
N VAL A 489 39.74 5.23 -0.59
CA VAL A 489 39.68 6.52 -1.29
C VAL A 489 40.10 7.62 -0.32
N ILE A 490 41.11 8.39 -0.72
CA ILE A 490 41.65 9.52 0.03
C ILE A 490 41.27 10.80 -0.67
N GLU A 491 40.60 11.70 0.03
CA GLU A 491 40.04 12.93 -0.55
C GLU A 491 40.17 14.12 0.41
N PRO A 492 40.29 15.36 -0.11
CA PRO A 492 40.24 16.55 0.73
C PRO A 492 38.88 16.67 1.41
N TRP A 493 38.87 17.17 2.65
CA TRP A 493 37.64 17.56 3.32
C TRP A 493 37.22 18.95 2.83
N LEU A 494 36.17 19.00 2.02
CA LEU A 494 35.61 20.24 1.48
C LEU A 494 34.41 20.70 2.31
N GLU A 495 34.19 22.01 2.37
CA GLU A 495 33.02 22.58 3.01
C GLU A 495 31.78 22.32 2.13
N ARG A 496 30.80 21.61 2.70
CA ARG A 496 29.60 21.21 1.98
C ARG A 496 28.69 22.42 1.78
N VAL A 497 28.43 22.77 0.52
CA VAL A 497 27.52 23.87 0.13
C VAL A 497 26.09 23.37 -0.06
N MET A 498 25.92 22.22 -0.71
CA MET A 498 24.62 21.62 -1.02
C MET A 498 24.72 20.10 -1.00
N ASP A 499 23.63 19.43 -0.60
CA ASP A 499 23.49 17.98 -0.62
C ASP A 499 22.21 17.63 -1.38
N PHE A 500 22.35 16.89 -2.47
CA PHE A 500 21.21 16.52 -3.31
C PHE A 500 21.39 15.11 -3.89
N SER A 501 20.28 14.48 -4.21
CA SER A 501 20.19 13.21 -4.91
C SER A 501 19.53 13.41 -6.25
N ALA A 502 20.03 12.73 -7.28
CA ALA A 502 19.35 12.59 -8.55
C ALA A 502 18.81 11.16 -8.66
N GLN A 503 17.52 11.01 -8.90
CA GLN A 503 16.94 9.70 -9.16
C GLN A 503 16.91 9.44 -10.67
N LEU A 504 17.50 8.32 -11.10
CA LEU A 504 17.45 7.87 -12.49
C LEU A 504 16.80 6.50 -12.58
N GLU A 505 15.97 6.31 -13.60
CA GLU A 505 15.43 5.02 -14.00
C GLU A 505 16.20 4.49 -15.22
N MET A 506 16.77 3.29 -15.09
CA MET A 506 17.47 2.62 -16.18
C MET A 506 16.54 1.64 -16.87
N SER A 507 16.37 1.81 -18.18
CA SER A 507 15.65 0.88 -19.06
C SER A 507 16.63 0.27 -20.08
N PRO A 508 16.20 -0.73 -20.87
CA PRO A 508 17.00 -1.22 -22.00
C PRO A 508 17.33 -0.14 -23.05
N THR A 509 16.56 0.95 -23.09
CA THR A 509 16.69 2.03 -24.10
C THR A 509 17.44 3.25 -23.60
N GLY A 510 17.80 3.32 -22.32
CA GLY A 510 18.61 4.41 -21.77
C GLY A 510 18.35 4.72 -20.30
N LEU A 511 18.87 5.87 -19.87
CA LEU A 511 18.63 6.44 -18.54
C LEU A 511 17.61 7.55 -18.65
N LYS A 512 16.63 7.55 -17.74
CA LYS A 512 15.63 8.62 -17.58
C LYS A 512 15.83 9.28 -16.23
N LEU A 513 15.96 10.61 -16.21
CA LEU A 513 15.93 11.38 -14.97
C LEU A 513 14.50 11.39 -14.42
N CYS A 514 14.31 10.98 -13.18
CA CYS A 514 13.02 10.98 -12.50
C CYS A 514 12.78 12.28 -11.73
N GLY A 515 13.86 12.88 -11.21
CA GLY A 515 13.81 14.12 -10.46
C GLY A 515 14.99 14.24 -9.49
N TYR A 516 14.95 15.31 -8.72
CA TYR A 516 15.95 15.62 -7.71
C TYR A 516 15.33 15.69 -6.33
N THR A 517 16.13 15.39 -5.31
CA THR A 517 15.80 15.72 -3.93
C THR A 517 17.00 16.38 -3.28
N GLY A 518 16.78 17.21 -2.27
CA GLY A 518 17.88 17.81 -1.52
C GLY A 518 17.61 17.86 -0.04
N LEU A 519 18.71 17.86 0.71
CA LEU A 519 18.72 17.93 2.16
C LEU A 519 19.38 19.24 2.59
N ILE A 520 18.63 20.06 3.30
CA ILE A 520 19.10 21.30 3.90
C ILE A 520 19.52 20.97 5.33
N ASN A 521 20.79 21.18 5.61
CA ASN A 521 21.37 20.98 6.93
C ASN A 521 22.04 22.26 7.41
N ASP A 522 22.08 22.47 8.73
CA ASP A 522 22.85 23.57 9.31
C ASP A 522 24.37 23.34 9.20
N ALA A 523 25.17 24.32 9.63
CA ALA A 523 26.63 24.23 9.63
C ALA A 523 27.19 23.08 10.49
N LYS A 524 26.40 22.53 11.42
CA LYS A 524 26.75 21.37 12.25
C LYS A 524 26.29 20.05 11.62
N GLY A 525 25.60 20.10 10.47
CA GLY A 525 25.05 18.95 9.78
C GLY A 525 23.70 18.47 10.32
N GLN A 526 23.00 19.26 11.11
CA GLN A 526 21.65 18.94 11.60
C GLN A 526 20.62 19.21 10.51
N PHE A 527 19.67 18.28 10.33
CA PHE A 527 18.58 18.40 9.38
C PHE A 527 17.71 19.63 9.69
N GLN A 528 17.45 20.44 8.66
CA GLN A 528 16.55 21.60 8.74
C GLN A 528 15.31 21.42 7.85
N ALA A 529 15.52 20.96 6.62
CA ALA A 529 14.43 20.75 5.65
C ALA A 529 14.89 19.81 4.52
N ASN A 530 13.94 19.33 3.74
CA ASN A 530 14.20 18.68 2.47
C ASN A 530 13.34 19.30 1.37
N TRP A 531 13.82 19.21 0.13
CA TRP A 531 13.05 19.55 -1.06
C TRP A 531 13.04 18.37 -2.02
N ALA A 532 12.02 18.32 -2.87
CA ALA A 532 11.89 17.33 -3.93
C ALA A 532 11.33 18.02 -5.17
N GLU A 533 11.96 17.78 -6.31
CA GLU A 533 11.58 18.30 -7.62
C GLU A 533 11.34 17.11 -8.56
N PRO A 534 10.12 16.53 -8.54
CA PRO A 534 9.77 15.44 -9.42
C PRO A 534 9.55 15.94 -10.84
N LYS A 535 9.92 15.14 -11.86
CA LYS A 535 9.75 15.45 -13.30
C LYS A 535 10.54 16.67 -13.77
N HIS A 536 11.85 16.65 -13.55
CA HIS A 536 12.73 17.57 -14.25
C HIS A 536 12.87 17.07 -15.69
N GLU A 537 12.10 17.67 -16.62
CA GLU A 537 12.19 17.43 -18.07
C GLU A 537 13.35 18.21 -18.69
#